data_AF-A0A9R0VE84-F1
#
_entry.id   AF-A0A9R0VE84-F1
#
_cell.length_a   1.000
_cell.length_b   1.000
_cell.length_c   1.000
_cell.angle_alpha   90.00
_cell.angle_beta   90.00
_cell.angle_gamma   90.00
#
_symmetry.space_group_name_H-M   'P 1'
#
loop_
_entity.id
_entity.type
_entity.pdbx_description
1 polymer ?
#
loop_
_entity_poly.entity_id
_entity_poly.type
_entity_poly.pdbx_seq_one_letter_code
_entity_poly.pdbx_strand_id
1 'polypeptide(L)'
;MDGGTTSKRRVGAPGEGESSGKRQNATMGMDALDCPVCFHPLRPPIYQECPSAPCFCPASSCSFAGPTDALLEHSASQHKWPCTTINYSEDVELCLEPGLHFLRTKDREIFLLNVALEPYGHAISVVCIQPKAINSKFKCRMSYGSFLTNYYQRSVYKIRSSSLSDGLPKGYNLILPKDEIADDGKGTLLTFSIDDPNPKVKVREPICLKPTPERPNCYLVVT
;
A
#
# COMPACT_ATOMS: atom_id res chain seq x y z
N MET A 1 -28.29 100.13 -35.46
CA MET A 1 -27.27 99.57 -36.35
C MET A 1 -27.41 98.07 -36.31
N ASP A 2 -27.79 97.54 -37.47
CA ASP A 2 -27.90 96.13 -37.90
C ASP A 2 -26.65 95.31 -37.52
N GLY A 3 -26.60 93.98 -37.49
CA GLY A 3 -27.44 92.85 -37.91
C GLY A 3 -26.66 91.58 -37.50
N GLY A 4 -27.28 90.44 -37.22
CA GLY A 4 -27.65 89.48 -38.27
C GLY A 4 -26.64 88.32 -38.36
N THR A 5 -26.97 87.21 -37.70
CA THR A 5 -26.30 85.89 -37.71
C THR A 5 -26.20 85.27 -39.11
N THR A 6 -25.11 84.59 -39.49
CA THR A 6 -25.21 83.44 -40.42
C THR A 6 -24.19 82.33 -40.15
N SER A 7 -24.74 81.12 -40.13
CA SER A 7 -24.17 79.79 -39.97
C SER A 7 -23.43 79.25 -41.20
N LYS A 8 -22.44 78.36 -41.02
CA LYS A 8 -22.25 77.18 -41.90
C LYS A 8 -21.36 76.09 -41.27
N ARG A 9 -21.96 74.91 -41.09
CA ARG A 9 -21.37 73.62 -40.71
C ARG A 9 -20.39 73.09 -41.76
N ARG A 10 -19.43 72.25 -41.34
CA ARG A 10 -19.23 70.92 -41.92
C ARG A 10 -18.59 69.94 -40.93
N VAL A 11 -19.02 68.70 -41.09
CA VAL A 11 -18.80 67.48 -40.30
C VAL A 11 -17.49 66.80 -40.70
N GLY A 12 -16.81 66.14 -39.76
CA GLY A 12 -15.72 65.20 -40.05
C GLY A 12 -15.27 64.36 -38.84
N ALA A 13 -15.69 63.09 -38.83
CA ALA A 13 -15.14 61.85 -38.23
C ALA A 13 -14.58 61.79 -36.77
N PRO A 14 -14.96 60.75 -36.00
CA PRO A 14 -14.22 60.33 -34.80
C PRO A 14 -13.07 59.40 -35.18
N GLY A 15 -11.84 59.74 -34.78
CA GLY A 15 -10.68 58.86 -34.81
C GLY A 15 -10.41 58.32 -33.41
N GLU A 16 -10.68 57.04 -33.22
CA GLU A 16 -10.42 56.28 -32.00
C GLU A 16 -8.92 56.13 -31.80
N GLY A 17 -8.39 56.61 -30.67
CA GLY A 17 -7.02 56.36 -30.24
C GLY A 17 -7.02 55.19 -29.26
N GLU A 18 -6.69 53.99 -29.74
CA GLU A 18 -6.47 52.79 -28.95
C GLU A 18 -5.39 53.02 -27.87
N SER A 19 -5.82 52.96 -26.61
CA SER A 19 -4.94 52.72 -25.47
C SER A 19 -4.40 51.29 -25.59
N SER A 20 -3.13 51.18 -25.99
CA SER A 20 -2.40 49.91 -26.05
C SER A 20 -2.17 49.37 -24.63
N GLY A 21 -3.19 48.72 -24.08
CA GLY A 21 -3.09 47.89 -22.88
C GLY A 21 -2.26 46.65 -23.20
N LYS A 22 -0.94 46.76 -23.07
CA LYS A 22 -0.01 45.64 -23.21
C LYS A 22 -0.29 44.62 -22.10
N ARG A 23 -1.15 43.63 -22.37
CA ARG A 23 -1.37 42.47 -21.48
C ARG A 23 -0.04 41.74 -21.33
N GLN A 24 0.64 41.99 -20.22
CA GLN A 24 1.77 41.19 -19.81
C GLN A 24 1.20 39.86 -19.30
N ASN A 25 1.20 38.85 -20.17
CA ASN A 25 1.03 37.49 -19.71
C ASN A 25 2.32 37.10 -18.97
N ALA A 26 2.35 37.37 -17.66
CA ALA A 26 3.37 36.84 -16.80
C ALA A 26 3.15 35.32 -16.70
N THR A 27 3.94 34.56 -17.46
CA THR A 27 4.11 33.13 -17.18
C THR A 27 4.93 33.05 -15.90
N MET A 28 4.28 32.82 -14.76
CA MET A 28 5.00 32.39 -13.58
C MET A 28 5.70 31.08 -13.94
N GLY A 29 7.03 31.11 -14.04
CA GLY A 29 7.82 29.90 -14.14
C GLY A 29 7.52 29.06 -12.90
N MET A 30 7.01 27.85 -13.08
CA MET A 30 6.94 26.90 -11.99
C MET A 30 8.37 26.42 -11.78
N ASP A 31 9.07 26.96 -10.79
CA ASP A 31 10.31 26.34 -10.32
C ASP A 31 9.95 24.90 -9.93
N ALA A 32 10.58 23.93 -10.61
CA ALA A 32 10.41 22.55 -10.24
C ALA A 32 10.97 22.39 -8.83
N LEU A 33 10.11 22.11 -7.85
CA LEU A 33 10.56 21.73 -6.53
C LEU A 33 11.24 20.37 -6.66
N ASP A 34 12.54 20.29 -6.39
CA ASP A 34 13.23 19.00 -6.36
C ASP A 34 12.90 18.26 -5.06
N CYS A 35 12.77 16.94 -5.13
CA CYS A 35 12.60 16.11 -3.95
C CYS A 35 13.88 16.21 -3.09
N PRO A 36 13.81 16.57 -1.80
CA PRO A 36 15.00 16.70 -0.96
C PRO A 36 15.70 15.36 -0.68
N VAL A 37 15.06 14.23 -0.97
CA VAL A 37 15.65 12.91 -0.78
C VAL A 37 16.44 12.45 -2.00
N CYS A 38 15.89 12.65 -3.20
CA CYS A 38 16.46 12.09 -4.43
C CYS A 38 16.89 13.16 -5.45
N PHE A 39 16.70 14.44 -5.15
CA PHE A 39 17.01 15.60 -6.01
C PHE A 39 16.39 15.52 -7.41
N HIS A 40 15.32 14.76 -7.57
CA HIS A 40 14.56 14.67 -8.82
C HIS A 40 13.36 15.63 -8.77
N PRO A 41 12.96 16.23 -9.92
CA PRO A 41 11.82 17.14 -9.98
C PRO A 41 10.51 16.52 -9.49
N LEU A 42 9.81 17.18 -8.57
CA LEU A 42 8.47 16.80 -8.12
C LEU A 42 7.46 17.10 -9.24
N ARG A 43 6.67 16.08 -9.65
CA ARG A 43 5.65 16.22 -10.70
C ARG A 43 4.26 16.43 -10.10
N PRO A 44 3.50 17.48 -10.49
CA PRO A 44 2.06 17.58 -10.20
C PRO A 44 1.25 16.44 -10.84
N PRO A 45 0.03 16.10 -10.35
CA PRO A 45 -0.68 16.66 -9.21
C PRO A 45 -0.38 15.84 -7.95
N ILE A 46 -0.15 16.51 -6.81
CA ILE A 46 0.26 15.91 -5.53
C ILE A 46 1.73 15.48 -5.54
N TYR A 47 2.48 15.86 -4.51
CA TYR A 47 3.83 15.38 -4.22
C TYR A 47 3.87 13.86 -4.41
N GLN A 48 4.39 13.40 -5.55
CA GLN A 48 4.65 11.99 -5.77
C GLN A 48 5.83 11.64 -4.86
N GLU A 49 5.51 11.11 -3.68
CA GLU A 49 6.51 10.72 -2.67
C GLU A 49 7.58 9.82 -3.30
N CYS A 50 8.85 10.21 -3.13
CA CYS A 50 9.96 9.64 -3.87
C CYS A 50 10.12 8.14 -3.57
N PRO A 51 10.22 7.25 -4.57
CA PRO A 51 10.51 5.82 -4.35
C PRO A 51 11.82 5.58 -3.61
N SER A 52 12.72 6.56 -3.60
CA SER A 52 13.98 6.55 -2.86
C SER A 52 13.86 7.13 -1.45
N ALA A 53 12.66 7.51 -1.00
CA ALA A 53 12.44 7.94 0.37
C ALA A 53 12.83 6.83 1.37
N PRO A 54 13.40 7.18 2.54
CA PRO A 54 13.86 6.18 3.49
C PRO A 54 12.68 5.49 4.18
N CYS A 55 12.90 4.24 4.57
CA CYS A 55 12.14 3.56 5.60
C CYS A 55 12.94 3.59 6.90
N PHE A 56 12.23 3.59 8.03
CA PHE A 56 12.78 3.80 9.36
C PHE A 56 12.81 2.49 10.15
N CYS A 57 13.78 2.35 11.05
CA CYS A 57 13.80 1.22 11.96
C CYS A 57 12.63 1.30 12.96
N PRO A 58 11.84 0.24 13.15
CA PRO A 58 10.71 0.25 14.08
C PRO A 58 11.12 0.18 15.56
N ALA A 59 12.40 -0.01 15.89
CA ALA A 59 12.88 0.03 17.26
C ALA A 59 12.84 1.47 17.79
N SER A 60 12.18 1.70 18.92
CA SER A 60 11.95 3.03 19.51
C SER A 60 13.23 3.83 19.82
N SER A 61 14.35 3.14 20.07
CA SER A 61 15.65 3.75 20.37
C SER A 61 16.63 3.73 19.20
N CYS A 62 16.19 3.33 18.00
CA CYS A 62 17.04 3.24 16.82
C CYS A 62 16.71 4.35 15.82
N SER A 63 17.71 5.14 15.42
CA SER A 63 17.55 6.24 14.47
C SER A 63 17.90 5.85 13.03
N PHE A 64 17.96 4.55 12.71
CA PHE A 64 18.28 4.11 11.36
C PHE A 64 17.18 4.52 10.37
N ALA A 65 17.59 5.11 9.26
CA ALA A 65 16.73 5.47 8.13
C ALA A 65 17.49 5.20 6.83
N GLY A 66 16.87 4.47 5.90
CA GLY A 66 17.52 4.12 4.63
C GLY A 66 16.60 3.36 3.66
N PRO A 67 17.12 2.92 2.50
CA PRO A 67 16.36 2.10 1.56
C PRO A 67 15.84 0.81 2.21
N THR A 68 14.71 0.27 1.72
CA THR A 68 14.06 -0.90 2.32
C THR A 68 14.96 -2.14 2.42
N ASP A 69 15.79 -2.41 1.40
CA ASP A 69 16.74 -3.52 1.43
C ASP A 69 17.81 -3.33 2.52
N ALA A 70 18.30 -2.10 2.72
CA ALA A 70 19.29 -1.78 3.77
C ALA A 70 18.66 -1.85 5.18
N LEU A 71 17.38 -1.50 5.31
CA LEU A 71 16.62 -1.68 6.56
C LEU A 71 16.56 -3.15 6.98
N LEU A 72 16.39 -4.07 6.01
CA LEU A 72 16.36 -5.50 6.31
C LEU A 72 17.72 -5.99 6.82
N GLU A 73 18.82 -5.59 6.18
CA GLU A 73 20.19 -5.93 6.62
C GLU A 73 20.50 -5.34 8.01
N HIS A 74 20.12 -4.08 8.23
CA HIS A 74 20.21 -3.42 9.52
C HIS A 74 19.45 -4.21 10.60
N SER A 75 18.21 -4.61 10.31
CA SER A 75 17.37 -5.36 11.26
C SER A 75 17.98 -6.70 11.66
N ALA A 76 18.57 -7.42 10.71
CA ALA A 76 19.22 -8.70 10.96
C ALA A 76 20.53 -8.55 11.75
N SER A 77 21.35 -7.54 11.43
CA SER A 77 22.66 -7.35 12.06
C SER A 77 22.60 -6.70 13.44
N GLN A 78 21.76 -5.67 13.61
CA GLN A 78 21.69 -4.87 14.83
C GLN A 78 20.66 -5.37 15.83
N HIS A 79 19.51 -5.87 15.34
CA HIS A 79 18.41 -6.31 16.20
C HIS A 79 18.22 -7.83 16.22
N LYS A 80 18.84 -8.56 15.29
CA LYS A 80 18.71 -10.02 15.14
C LYS A 80 17.26 -10.47 15.00
N TRP A 81 16.40 -9.61 14.45
CA TRP A 81 15.01 -9.98 14.24
C TRP A 81 14.90 -11.06 13.17
N PRO A 82 13.99 -12.04 13.36
CA PRO A 82 13.80 -13.11 12.39
C PRO A 82 13.33 -12.56 11.05
N CYS A 83 13.82 -13.18 9.97
CA CYS A 83 13.39 -12.89 8.62
C CYS A 83 13.03 -14.18 7.89
N THR A 84 11.80 -14.28 7.38
CA THR A 84 11.34 -15.44 6.60
C THR A 84 11.10 -15.04 5.15
N THR A 85 11.59 -15.86 4.22
CA THR A 85 11.25 -15.70 2.80
C THR A 85 9.94 -16.40 2.50
N ILE A 86 9.01 -15.72 1.85
CA ILE A 86 7.67 -16.23 1.52
C ILE A 86 7.38 -16.10 0.02
N ASN A 87 6.45 -16.91 -0.47
CA ASN A 87 5.83 -16.74 -1.78
C ASN A 87 4.39 -16.25 -1.62
N TYR A 88 3.86 -15.57 -2.64
CA TYR A 88 2.47 -15.16 -2.63
C TYR A 88 1.53 -16.37 -2.69
N SER A 89 0.40 -16.26 -2.00
CA SER A 89 -0.67 -17.27 -1.96
C SER A 89 -0.25 -18.66 -1.47
N GLU A 90 0.90 -18.77 -0.80
CA GLU A 90 1.34 -19.95 -0.07
C GLU A 90 1.12 -19.72 1.43
N ASP A 91 0.51 -20.70 2.10
CA ASP A 91 0.35 -20.69 3.55
C ASP A 91 1.70 -21.03 4.20
N VAL A 92 2.11 -20.21 5.17
CA VAL A 92 3.36 -20.33 5.92
C VAL A 92 3.02 -20.39 7.40
N GLU A 93 3.65 -21.31 8.13
CA GLU A 93 3.50 -21.45 9.57
C GLU A 93 4.65 -20.73 10.30
N LEU A 94 4.31 -19.92 11.30
CA LEU A 94 5.26 -19.27 12.19
C LEU A 94 4.94 -19.60 13.64
N CYS A 95 5.99 -19.79 14.44
CA CYS A 95 5.86 -19.75 15.88
C CYS A 95 5.46 -18.34 16.30
N LEU A 96 4.36 -18.23 17.03
CA LEU A 96 3.83 -16.99 17.54
C LEU A 96 4.63 -16.55 18.77
N GLU A 97 5.75 -15.89 18.50
CA GLU A 97 6.60 -15.30 19.53
C GLU A 97 6.42 -13.78 19.56
N PRO A 98 6.36 -13.15 20.76
CA PRO A 98 6.32 -11.70 20.87
C PRO A 98 7.52 -11.02 20.21
N GLY A 99 7.25 -9.94 19.48
CA GLY A 99 8.28 -9.14 18.83
C GLY A 99 8.02 -8.91 17.35
N LEU A 100 9.10 -8.58 16.64
CA LEU A 100 9.08 -8.17 15.25
C LEU A 100 9.66 -9.26 14.36
N HIS A 101 8.96 -9.58 13.27
CA HIS A 101 9.35 -10.58 12.30
C HIS A 101 9.24 -10.00 10.89
N PHE A 102 10.35 -10.00 10.15
CA PHE A 102 10.40 -9.54 8.77
C PHE A 102 10.03 -10.64 7.79
N LEU A 103 9.15 -10.33 6.83
CA LEU A 103 8.76 -11.24 5.78
C LEU A 103 9.22 -10.66 4.45
N ARG A 104 9.92 -11.45 3.65
CA ARG A 104 10.45 -11.02 2.36
C ARG A 104 9.89 -11.88 1.24
N THR A 105 9.33 -11.26 0.22
CA THR A 105 8.94 -11.96 -1.01
C THR A 105 10.13 -12.06 -1.96
N LYS A 106 10.09 -13.04 -2.88
CA LYS A 106 11.06 -13.13 -3.98
C LYS A 106 11.06 -11.89 -4.88
N ASP A 107 9.90 -11.23 -4.97
CA ASP A 107 9.67 -10.00 -5.72
C ASP A 107 10.17 -8.74 -5.00
N ARG A 108 10.89 -8.90 -3.87
CA ARG A 108 11.52 -7.87 -3.04
C ARG A 108 10.56 -6.97 -2.26
N GLU A 109 9.28 -7.29 -2.18
CA GLU A 109 8.40 -6.65 -1.22
C GLU A 109 8.70 -7.18 0.19
N ILE A 110 8.72 -6.26 1.15
CA ILE A 110 9.05 -6.55 2.54
C ILE A 110 7.84 -6.20 3.40
N PHE A 111 7.48 -7.11 4.30
CA PHE A 111 6.42 -6.94 5.27
C PHE A 111 6.98 -7.08 6.68
N LEU A 112 6.34 -6.42 7.62
CA LEU A 112 6.64 -6.53 9.03
C LEU A 112 5.42 -7.12 9.74
N LEU A 113 5.61 -8.31 10.30
CA LEU A 113 4.70 -8.92 11.25
C LEU A 113 5.13 -8.48 12.65
N ASN A 114 4.23 -7.85 13.39
CA ASN A 114 4.43 -7.44 14.77
C ASN A 114 3.46 -8.21 15.66
N VAL A 115 4.01 -8.90 16.65
CA VAL A 115 3.27 -9.60 17.70
C VAL A 115 3.51 -8.85 19.01
N ALA A 116 2.50 -8.08 19.43
CA ALA A 116 2.51 -7.37 20.69
C ALA A 116 1.76 -8.16 21.77
N LEU A 117 2.27 -8.15 22.99
CA LEU A 117 1.56 -8.66 24.15
C LEU A 117 0.60 -7.58 24.65
N GLU A 118 -0.69 -7.84 24.53
CA GLU A 118 -1.76 -6.97 25.03
C GLU A 118 -2.48 -7.63 26.21
N PRO A 119 -3.21 -6.88 27.05
CA PRO A 119 -3.91 -7.41 28.22
C PRO A 119 -4.84 -8.59 27.91
N TYR A 120 -5.40 -8.63 26.70
CA TYR A 120 -6.37 -9.63 26.26
C TYR A 120 -5.76 -10.80 25.49
N GLY A 121 -4.46 -10.76 25.17
CA GLY A 121 -3.78 -11.81 24.41
C GLY A 121 -2.71 -11.30 23.45
N HIS A 122 -2.39 -12.10 22.44
CA HIS A 122 -1.39 -11.72 21.43
C HIS A 122 -2.05 -10.90 20.34
N ALA A 123 -1.63 -9.66 20.20
CA ALA A 123 -2.13 -8.72 19.23
C ALA A 123 -1.17 -8.65 18.03
N ILE A 124 -1.68 -9.06 16.88
CA ILE A 124 -0.89 -9.30 15.68
C ILE A 124 -1.24 -8.24 14.64
N SER A 125 -0.22 -7.63 14.06
CA SER A 125 -0.36 -6.66 12.97
C SER A 125 0.63 -6.95 11.85
N VAL A 126 0.22 -6.67 10.61
CA VAL A 126 1.06 -6.78 9.42
C VAL A 126 1.02 -5.48 8.63
N VAL A 127 2.20 -4.99 8.26
CA VAL A 127 2.37 -3.81 7.40
C VAL A 127 3.33 -4.12 6.27
N CYS A 128 3.03 -3.61 5.08
CA CYS A 128 3.95 -3.58 3.95
C CYS A 128 4.92 -2.44 4.16
N ILE A 129 6.21 -2.73 4.27
CA ILE A 129 7.25 -1.70 4.39
C ILE A 129 7.54 -1.17 3.00
N GLN A 130 7.20 0.10 2.79
CA GLN A 130 7.55 0.81 1.58
C GLN A 130 7.56 2.31 1.84
N PRO A 131 8.38 3.07 1.10
CA PRO A 131 8.42 4.53 1.24
C PRO A 131 7.07 5.20 0.94
N LYS A 132 6.21 4.50 0.18
CA LYS A 132 4.90 4.96 -0.29
C LYS A 132 3.78 4.52 0.65
N ALA A 133 3.23 5.43 1.45
CA ALA A 133 2.06 5.15 2.31
C ALA A 133 0.70 5.13 1.57
N ILE A 134 0.65 4.69 0.30
CA ILE A 134 -0.64 4.44 -0.36
C ILE A 134 -1.05 3.00 -0.09
N ASN A 135 -2.33 2.82 0.27
CA ASN A 135 -3.01 1.54 0.48
C ASN A 135 -2.37 0.41 -0.33
N SER A 136 -1.78 -0.57 0.35
CA SER A 136 -1.15 -1.69 -0.32
C SER A 136 -2.19 -2.46 -1.14
N LYS A 137 -1.76 -3.05 -2.26
CA LYS A 137 -2.61 -3.97 -3.01
C LYS A 137 -2.77 -5.30 -2.28
N PHE A 138 -1.83 -5.65 -1.40
CA PHE A 138 -1.76 -6.97 -0.79
C PHE A 138 -2.89 -7.20 0.21
N LYS A 139 -3.32 -8.45 0.31
CA LYS A 139 -4.18 -8.95 1.38
C LYS A 139 -3.39 -9.95 2.20
N CYS A 140 -3.58 -9.95 3.51
CA CYS A 140 -3.06 -10.98 4.38
C CYS A 140 -4.22 -11.80 4.91
N ARG A 141 -4.05 -13.12 4.86
CA ARG A 141 -4.88 -14.09 5.55
C ARG A 141 -4.07 -14.62 6.72
N MET A 142 -4.65 -14.58 7.91
CA MET A 142 -4.05 -15.19 9.11
C MET A 142 -5.08 -16.11 9.74
N SER A 143 -4.65 -17.29 10.16
CA SER A 143 -5.49 -18.22 10.90
C SER A 143 -4.73 -18.90 12.02
N TYR A 144 -5.45 -19.11 13.11
CA TYR A 144 -5.02 -19.89 14.26
C TYR A 144 -6.08 -20.96 14.53
N GLY A 145 -5.63 -22.15 14.89
CA GLY A 145 -6.50 -23.25 15.27
C GLY A 145 -5.86 -24.08 16.37
N SER A 146 -6.64 -24.42 17.39
CA SER A 146 -6.26 -25.29 18.51
C SER A 146 -7.29 -26.38 18.67
N PHE A 147 -6.83 -27.64 18.59
CA PHE A 147 -7.70 -28.79 18.87
C PHE A 147 -7.98 -28.95 20.38
N LEU A 148 -7.08 -28.45 21.24
CA LEU A 148 -7.21 -28.58 22.69
C LEU A 148 -8.30 -27.68 23.26
N THR A 149 -8.38 -26.43 22.79
CA THR A 149 -9.40 -25.46 23.20
C THR A 149 -10.63 -25.48 22.27
N ASN A 150 -10.56 -26.26 21.19
CA ASN A 150 -11.54 -26.24 20.10
C ASN A 150 -11.75 -24.83 19.51
N TYR A 151 -10.70 -24.01 19.55
CA TYR A 151 -10.71 -22.63 19.09
C TYR A 151 -10.20 -22.54 17.67
N TYR A 152 -10.90 -21.80 16.83
CA TYR A 152 -10.45 -21.46 15.49
C TYR A 152 -10.78 -20.01 15.17
N GLN A 153 -9.77 -19.28 14.70
CA GLN A 153 -9.92 -17.92 14.27
C GLN A 153 -9.24 -17.72 12.93
N ARG A 154 -9.91 -16.99 12.04
CA ARG A 154 -9.35 -16.60 10.74
C ARG A 154 -9.72 -15.16 10.45
N SER A 155 -8.72 -14.39 10.04
CA SER A 155 -8.87 -13.02 9.58
C SER A 155 -8.34 -12.88 8.15
N VAL A 156 -9.01 -12.05 7.35
CA VAL A 156 -8.53 -11.64 6.04
C VAL A 156 -8.66 -10.13 5.97
N TYR A 157 -7.57 -9.43 5.67
CA TYR A 157 -7.56 -7.98 5.70
C TYR A 157 -6.60 -7.41 4.65
N LYS A 158 -6.86 -6.17 4.26
CA LYS A 158 -5.99 -5.43 3.36
C LYS A 158 -4.77 -4.93 4.15
N ILE A 159 -3.58 -5.20 3.63
CA ILE A 159 -2.35 -4.77 4.26
C ILE A 159 -2.19 -3.26 4.07
N ARG A 160 -1.82 -2.55 5.14
CA ARG A 160 -1.47 -1.13 5.05
C ARG A 160 -0.02 -0.98 4.64
N SER A 161 0.31 0.14 4.05
CA SER A 161 1.69 0.48 3.68
C SER A 161 2.25 1.50 4.66
N SER A 162 3.53 1.40 5.03
CA SER A 162 4.19 2.36 5.90
C SER A 162 5.69 2.44 5.63
N SER A 163 6.26 3.63 5.76
CA SER A 163 7.70 3.85 5.86
C SER A 163 8.23 3.60 7.28
N LEU A 164 7.34 3.40 8.26
CA LEU A 164 7.61 3.32 9.70
C LEU A 164 8.11 4.62 10.33
N SER A 165 7.99 5.77 9.64
CA SER A 165 8.38 7.08 10.18
C SER A 165 7.59 7.48 11.43
N ASP A 166 6.32 7.09 11.50
CA ASP A 166 5.43 7.32 12.64
C ASP A 166 5.47 6.18 13.68
N GLY A 167 6.44 5.26 13.53
CA GLY A 167 6.57 4.05 14.33
C GLY A 167 5.69 2.88 13.86
N LEU A 168 5.43 1.94 14.76
CA LEU A 168 4.62 0.76 14.49
C LEU A 168 3.13 1.12 14.29
N PRO A 169 2.39 0.34 13.49
CA PRO A 169 0.95 0.54 13.32
C PRO A 169 0.21 0.49 14.67
N LYS A 170 -0.63 1.50 14.95
CA LYS A 170 -1.42 1.61 16.19
C LYS A 170 -2.64 0.68 16.27
N GLY A 171 -2.83 -0.20 15.28
CA GLY A 171 -4.01 -1.06 15.19
C GLY A 171 -3.65 -2.49 14.82
N TYR A 172 -4.43 -3.42 15.35
CA TYR A 172 -4.20 -4.85 15.19
C TYR A 172 -5.12 -5.45 14.11
N ASN A 173 -4.61 -6.49 13.45
CA ASN A 173 -5.32 -7.23 12.43
C ASN A 173 -5.97 -8.50 12.98
N LEU A 174 -5.38 -9.08 14.02
CA LEU A 174 -5.86 -10.27 14.73
C LEU A 174 -5.47 -10.16 16.20
N ILE A 175 -6.38 -10.50 17.10
CA ILE A 175 -6.08 -10.67 18.52
C ILE A 175 -6.40 -12.13 18.84
N LEU A 176 -5.39 -12.87 19.26
CA LEU A 176 -5.53 -14.24 19.75
C LEU A 176 -5.71 -14.18 21.27
N PRO A 177 -6.90 -14.51 21.81
CA PRO A 177 -7.16 -14.43 23.23
C PRO A 177 -6.23 -15.33 24.01
N LYS A 178 -5.73 -14.85 25.16
CA LYS A 178 -4.73 -15.58 25.97
C LYS A 178 -5.21 -16.97 26.38
N ASP A 179 -6.49 -17.11 26.72
CA ASP A 179 -7.08 -18.37 27.20
C ASP A 179 -7.25 -19.42 26.09
N GLU A 180 -7.17 -18.99 24.83
CA GLU A 180 -7.38 -19.84 23.66
C GLU A 180 -6.07 -20.39 23.09
N ILE A 181 -4.94 -19.86 23.57
CA ILE A 181 -3.61 -20.28 23.17
C ILE A 181 -3.25 -21.57 23.91
N ALA A 182 -3.10 -22.65 23.16
CA ALA A 182 -2.70 -23.93 23.70
C ALA A 182 -1.29 -23.88 24.30
N ASP A 183 -1.16 -24.29 25.56
CA ASP A 183 0.12 -24.60 26.22
C ASP A 183 0.36 -26.12 26.17
N ASP A 184 0.68 -26.63 24.97
CA ASP A 184 0.93 -28.06 24.73
C ASP A 184 2.44 -28.37 24.62
N GLY A 185 3.29 -27.40 24.94
CA GLY A 185 4.75 -27.48 24.78
C GLY A 185 5.24 -27.49 23.33
N LYS A 186 4.35 -27.44 22.32
CA LYS A 186 4.70 -27.49 20.89
C LYS A 186 4.88 -26.09 20.26
N GLY A 187 4.62 -25.03 21.02
CA GLY A 187 4.63 -23.66 20.54
C GLY A 187 3.37 -23.34 19.74
N THR A 188 2.95 -22.08 19.82
CA THR A 188 1.70 -21.64 19.17
C THR A 188 1.97 -21.35 17.70
N LEU A 189 1.37 -22.11 16.78
CA LEU A 189 1.59 -21.92 15.34
C LEU A 189 0.51 -21.01 14.75
N LEU A 190 0.95 -19.89 14.18
CA LEU A 190 0.12 -19.02 13.35
C LEU A 190 0.35 -19.37 11.88
N THR A 191 -0.71 -19.74 11.17
CA THR A 191 -0.66 -19.87 9.72
C THR A 191 -0.99 -18.52 9.09
N PHE A 192 -0.19 -18.05 8.15
CA PHE A 192 -0.49 -16.85 7.40
C PHE A 192 -0.12 -17.00 5.92
N SER A 193 -0.79 -16.24 5.07
CA SER A 193 -0.47 -16.09 3.65
C SER A 193 -0.68 -14.64 3.23
N ILE A 194 0.07 -14.22 2.20
CA ILE A 194 -0.07 -12.89 1.58
C ILE A 194 -0.43 -13.09 0.12
N ASP A 195 -1.50 -12.44 -0.31
CA ASP A 195 -1.99 -12.48 -1.69
C ASP A 195 -1.67 -11.18 -2.42
N ASP A 196 -1.14 -11.31 -3.64
CA ASP A 196 -1.09 -10.23 -4.62
C ASP A 196 -2.33 -10.31 -5.53
N PRO A 197 -3.29 -9.37 -5.47
CA PRO A 197 -4.47 -9.41 -6.31
C PRO A 197 -4.16 -9.20 -7.80
N ASN A 198 -2.97 -8.70 -8.13
CA ASN A 198 -2.49 -8.49 -9.50
C ASN A 198 -1.14 -9.20 -9.66
N PRO A 199 -1.12 -10.54 -9.72
CA PRO A 199 0.12 -11.29 -9.84
C PRO A 199 0.86 -10.85 -11.10
N LYS A 200 2.16 -10.56 -10.97
CA LYS A 200 3.02 -10.20 -12.11
C LYS A 200 3.20 -11.37 -13.09
N VAL A 201 2.81 -12.59 -12.68
CA VAL A 201 2.78 -13.80 -13.51
C VAL A 201 1.42 -13.90 -14.20
N LYS A 202 1.43 -14.07 -15.54
CA LYS A 202 0.21 -14.37 -16.31
C LYS A 202 -0.45 -15.61 -15.71
N VAL A 203 -1.64 -15.43 -15.13
CA VAL A 203 -2.54 -16.53 -14.77
C VAL A 203 -2.75 -17.35 -16.04
N ARG A 204 -2.38 -18.64 -16.02
CA ARG A 204 -2.74 -19.55 -17.11
C ARG A 204 -4.27 -19.54 -17.21
N GLU A 205 -4.79 -19.27 -18.40
CA GLU A 205 -6.24 -19.27 -18.64
C GLU A 205 -6.84 -20.59 -18.13
N PRO A 206 -8.02 -20.57 -17.49
CA PRO A 206 -8.71 -21.77 -17.11
C PRO A 206 -8.88 -22.67 -18.34
N ILE A 207 -8.51 -23.94 -18.24
CA ILE A 207 -8.81 -24.91 -19.28
C ILE A 207 -10.32 -25.10 -19.27
N CYS A 208 -11.00 -24.50 -20.24
CA CYS A 208 -12.44 -24.68 -20.42
C CYS A 208 -12.66 -26.08 -21.02
N LEU A 209 -13.04 -27.05 -20.19
CA LEU A 209 -13.49 -28.36 -20.66
C LEU A 209 -14.82 -28.16 -21.37
N LYS A 210 -14.81 -28.32 -22.70
CA LYS A 210 -16.04 -28.29 -23.49
C LYS A 210 -16.90 -29.50 -23.09
N PRO A 211 -18.21 -29.32 -22.82
CA PRO A 211 -19.11 -30.45 -22.65
C PRO A 211 -19.06 -31.31 -23.92
N THR A 212 -18.72 -32.59 -23.77
CA THR A 212 -18.95 -33.58 -24.81
C THR A 212 -20.47 -33.66 -25.05
N PRO A 213 -20.96 -33.54 -26.29
CA PRO A 213 -22.38 -33.69 -26.55
C PRO A 213 -22.81 -35.11 -26.20
N GLU A 214 -23.62 -35.24 -25.15
CA GLU A 214 -24.32 -36.47 -24.82
C GLU A 214 -25.21 -36.86 -26.02
N ARG A 215 -25.05 -38.10 -26.48
CA ARG A 215 -25.94 -38.70 -27.48
C ARG A 215 -27.33 -38.88 -26.83
N PRO A 216 -28.42 -38.40 -27.45
CA PRO A 216 -29.75 -38.59 -26.89
C PRO A 216 -30.26 -40.01 -27.18
N ASN A 217 -30.94 -40.58 -26.17
CA ASN A 217 -31.82 -41.76 -26.21
C ASN A 217 -31.22 -43.14 -26.54
N CYS A 218 -31.08 -43.98 -25.51
CA CYS A 218 -31.43 -45.40 -25.58
C CYS A 218 -32.43 -45.68 -24.46
N TYR A 219 -33.59 -46.21 -24.82
CA TYR A 219 -34.77 -46.40 -23.96
C TYR A 219 -34.65 -47.62 -23.02
N LEU A 220 -35.36 -47.49 -21.90
CA LEU A 220 -35.95 -48.47 -20.97
C LEU A 220 -35.58 -49.97 -21.10
N VAL A 221 -35.23 -50.57 -19.95
CA VAL A 221 -35.71 -51.92 -19.62
C VAL A 221 -36.37 -51.87 -18.23
N VAL A 222 -37.69 -52.07 -18.22
CA VAL A 222 -38.48 -52.45 -17.05
C VAL A 222 -38.64 -53.96 -17.11
N THR A 223 -38.08 -54.67 -16.14
CA THR A 223 -38.70 -55.76 -15.34
C THR A 223 -37.76 -56.06 -14.18
#